data_AF-A0A7J7W3W4-F1
#
_entry.id   AF-A0A7J7W3W4-F1
#
_cell.length_a   1.000
_cell.length_b   1.000
_cell.length_c   1.000
_cell.angle_alpha   90.00
_cell.angle_beta   90.00
_cell.angle_gamma   90.00
#
_symmetry.space_group_name_H-M   'P 1'
#
loop_
_entity.id
_entity.type
_entity.pdbx_description
1 polymer ?
#
loop_
_entity_poly.entity_id
_entity_poly.type
_entity_poly.pdbx_seq_one_letter_code
_entity_poly.pdbx_strand_id
1 'polypeptide(L)'
;MVWNPAMRRSLSVEHLETKSLPSRSPPITPNWRSPRLRHEIRKPRHSSADNLANEMTYITETEDVFYTYKGSLSPKDSDSEASQNQSPHQESVSESNPAQSCPTRKSSSSVSPSSNAPGSCSPDGVDQQFLEDFHRVTKGGSTEDSSQYYCDKNDNGDGYLILIRITPDEDGKFGFNLKGGVDQKMPLVVSRINPESPADTCIPKLNEGDQIVLINGRDISEHTHDQVVMFIKASRESHTRELALVIRRKAVHSLVDIKSEDELNQLFPEAIFPECPEGADTLEGSMEQLKKGLESGTVLIQFEQLYRKKPGLAITFAKLPQNLDKNRYKDVLPYDTTRVLLQGNEDYINASHVNMEIPAANLVNKYIAAQGPLPHTCAQFWQVVWDQKLSLIVMLTTLTERGRTKCHQYWPDPPDVAEHGSFHIRCQSEDCTIAYVFREMLVTNTETGEEHTVTHLQYVAWPDHGVPDDSSDFLEFVSYVRSLRVDAEPVLVHCSAGIGRTGVLVTMETAMCLIERNLPVYPLDIVRKMRDQRAMMVQTSSQYKFVCEAILRVHEEGLVPMLDPS
;
A
#
# COMPACT_ATOMS: atom_id res chain seq x y z
N MET A 1 23.21 11.16 -61.05
CA MET A 1 23.10 12.51 -61.67
C MET A 1 22.50 13.43 -60.60
N VAL A 2 22.99 14.67 -60.47
CA VAL A 2 22.63 15.59 -59.36
C VAL A 2 21.96 16.84 -59.95
N TRP A 3 21.35 17.67 -59.09
CA TRP A 3 20.66 18.95 -59.32
C TRP A 3 19.14 18.79 -59.62
N ASN A 4 18.15 19.20 -58.79
CA ASN A 4 17.92 20.35 -57.86
C ASN A 4 17.11 21.49 -58.57
N PRO A 5 16.59 22.53 -57.88
CA PRO A 5 15.29 22.55 -57.18
C PRO A 5 14.28 23.61 -57.70
N ALA A 6 13.08 23.65 -57.10
CA ALA A 6 12.25 24.87 -57.08
C ALA A 6 11.39 24.98 -55.79
N MET A 7 11.53 26.07 -55.04
CA MET A 7 10.53 26.50 -54.04
C MET A 7 9.43 27.32 -54.71
N ARG A 8 8.19 27.23 -54.22
CA ARG A 8 7.24 28.36 -54.24
C ARG A 8 6.53 28.48 -52.91
N ARG A 9 6.28 29.74 -52.51
CA ARG A 9 5.52 30.12 -51.31
C ARG A 9 4.03 30.15 -51.63
N SER A 10 3.20 29.86 -50.64
CA SER A 10 1.79 30.30 -50.57
C SER A 10 1.51 30.79 -49.16
N LEU A 11 0.90 31.98 -49.04
CA LEU A 11 0.45 32.56 -47.78
C LEU A 11 -1.08 32.40 -47.71
N SER A 12 -1.59 31.91 -46.59
CA SER A 12 -3.01 31.97 -46.22
C SER A 12 -3.09 31.97 -44.70
N VAL A 13 -3.60 33.07 -44.13
CA VAL A 13 -3.86 33.20 -42.70
C VAL A 13 -5.36 33.05 -42.49
N GLU A 14 -5.77 32.02 -41.75
CA GLU A 14 -7.14 31.91 -41.25
C GLU A 14 -7.11 31.65 -39.74
N HIS A 15 -7.69 32.57 -38.98
CA HIS A 15 -8.06 32.33 -37.58
C HIS A 15 -9.27 31.41 -37.54
N LEU A 16 -9.24 30.38 -36.69
CA LEU A 16 -10.44 29.71 -36.21
C LEU A 16 -10.44 29.65 -34.68
N GLU A 17 -11.37 30.37 -34.06
CA GLU A 17 -11.56 30.44 -32.62
C GLU A 17 -12.19 29.13 -32.09
N THR A 18 -11.49 28.41 -31.23
CA THR A 18 -12.08 27.27 -30.51
C THR A 18 -12.96 27.75 -29.35
N LYS A 19 -14.24 27.98 -29.63
CA LYS A 19 -15.23 28.30 -28.58
C LYS A 19 -15.44 27.09 -27.67
N SER A 20 -15.09 27.24 -26.40
CA SER A 20 -15.25 26.22 -25.35
C SER A 20 -16.73 25.92 -25.09
N LEU A 21 -17.13 24.66 -25.23
CA LEU A 21 -18.46 24.17 -24.84
C LEU A 21 -18.55 23.95 -23.31
N PRO A 22 -19.72 24.16 -22.70
CA PRO A 22 -19.88 24.03 -21.25
C PRO A 22 -19.81 22.56 -20.78
N SER A 23 -19.24 22.35 -19.60
CA SER A 23 -19.13 21.04 -18.95
C SER A 23 -20.50 20.46 -18.60
N ARG A 24 -20.72 19.19 -18.96
CA ARG A 24 -21.84 18.38 -18.47
C ARG A 24 -21.32 17.34 -17.48
N SER A 25 -21.74 17.45 -16.23
CA SER A 25 -21.42 16.48 -15.18
C SER A 25 -22.18 15.15 -15.40
N PRO A 26 -21.54 13.99 -15.18
CA PRO A 26 -22.25 12.72 -15.00
C PRO A 26 -23.11 12.70 -13.73
N PRO A 27 -24.13 11.82 -13.63
CA PRO A 27 -25.10 11.84 -12.54
C PRO A 27 -24.64 11.08 -11.26
N ILE A 28 -24.90 11.73 -10.12
CA ILE A 28 -25.28 11.15 -8.81
C ILE A 28 -24.48 9.93 -8.31
N THR A 29 -23.47 10.18 -7.48
CA THR A 29 -22.95 9.20 -6.50
C THR A 29 -23.83 9.18 -5.23
N PRO A 30 -24.03 8.04 -4.56
CA PRO A 30 -24.78 7.98 -3.30
C PRO A 30 -24.12 8.77 -2.16
N ASN A 31 -24.93 9.49 -1.37
CA ASN A 31 -24.47 10.19 -0.17
C ASN A 31 -24.42 9.23 1.03
N TRP A 32 -23.24 8.71 1.36
CA TRP A 32 -23.01 8.05 2.66
C TRP A 32 -22.91 9.08 3.79
N ARG A 33 -24.06 9.52 4.30
CA ARG A 33 -24.20 10.09 5.65
C ARG A 33 -25.33 9.40 6.38
N SER A 34 -25.00 8.38 7.17
CA SER A 34 -25.95 7.81 8.14
C SER A 34 -26.19 8.81 9.28
N PRO A 35 -27.44 9.28 9.49
CA PRO A 35 -27.76 10.18 10.60
C PRO A 35 -28.13 9.38 11.85
N ARG A 36 -28.10 10.08 13.01
CA ARG A 36 -28.45 9.63 14.36
C ARG A 36 -27.34 8.91 15.13
N LEU A 37 -26.72 9.65 16.04
CA LEU A 37 -26.52 9.21 17.43
C LEU A 37 -26.48 10.46 18.32
N ARG A 38 -27.61 10.84 18.91
CA ARG A 38 -27.62 11.78 20.04
C ARG A 38 -27.36 10.96 21.31
N HIS A 39 -26.33 11.31 22.06
CA HIS A 39 -26.23 10.92 23.47
C HIS A 39 -26.32 12.17 24.35
N GLU A 40 -27.43 12.28 25.10
CA GLU A 40 -27.46 13.14 26.28
C GLU A 40 -26.71 12.45 27.41
N ILE A 41 -25.56 12.98 27.81
CA ILE A 41 -24.94 12.65 29.10
C ILE A 41 -24.78 13.96 29.88
N ARG A 42 -25.58 14.08 30.95
CA ARG A 42 -25.70 15.29 31.77
C ARG A 42 -25.25 15.01 33.19
N LYS A 43 -24.09 15.58 33.61
CA LYS A 43 -23.64 15.87 35.00
C LYS A 43 -22.17 16.33 34.98
N PRO A 44 -21.69 17.09 35.99
CA PRO A 44 -22.34 18.24 36.62
C PRO A 44 -21.41 19.48 36.60
N ARG A 45 -21.97 20.69 36.79
CA ARG A 45 -21.14 21.88 37.09
C ARG A 45 -20.71 21.86 38.56
N HIS A 46 -19.47 22.26 38.82
CA HIS A 46 -19.03 22.72 40.14
C HIS A 46 -18.62 24.20 40.09
N SER A 47 -19.00 24.92 41.14
CA SER A 47 -18.58 26.26 41.54
C SER A 47 -17.58 26.07 42.71
N SER A 48 -16.66 26.98 43.08
CA SER A 48 -16.44 28.38 42.70
C SER A 48 -14.98 28.77 42.96
N ALA A 49 -14.56 29.91 42.39
CA ALA A 49 -13.52 30.86 42.84
C ALA A 49 -12.48 30.46 43.91
N ASP A 50 -11.20 30.74 43.61
CA ASP A 50 -10.40 31.61 44.49
C ASP A 50 -9.37 32.45 43.68
N ASN A 51 -8.63 33.36 44.34
CA ASN A 51 -7.95 34.52 43.71
C ASN A 51 -6.40 34.56 43.85
N LEU A 52 -5.81 35.60 43.23
CA LEU A 52 -4.45 36.19 43.40
C LEU A 52 -3.32 35.61 42.51
N ALA A 53 -2.30 36.37 42.08
CA ALA A 53 -2.16 37.81 41.76
C ALA A 53 -0.77 38.10 41.13
N ASN A 54 -0.70 38.96 40.11
CA ASN A 54 0.53 39.66 39.59
C ASN A 54 1.68 38.74 39.08
N GLU A 55 2.72 39.14 38.32
CA GLU A 55 3.06 40.25 37.39
C GLU A 55 4.31 39.76 36.57
N MET A 56 4.75 40.32 35.43
CA MET A 56 4.38 41.54 34.68
C MET A 56 4.60 41.33 33.15
N THR A 57 4.23 42.33 32.35
CA THR A 57 4.37 42.46 30.88
C THR A 57 5.82 42.56 30.37
N TYR A 58 6.08 42.11 29.14
CA TYR A 58 6.70 42.97 28.10
C TYR A 58 6.29 42.51 26.69
N ILE A 59 6.04 43.47 25.79
CA ILE A 59 5.66 43.28 24.38
C ILE A 59 6.68 44.00 23.51
N THR A 60 7.00 43.43 22.35
CA THR A 60 7.40 44.20 21.16
C THR A 60 6.93 43.47 19.90
N GLU A 61 6.30 44.22 18.99
CA GLU A 61 5.67 43.69 17.78
C GLU A 61 6.63 43.67 16.59
N THR A 62 6.35 42.84 15.57
CA THR A 62 6.58 43.17 14.15
C THR A 62 5.88 42.15 13.25
N GLU A 63 4.58 42.37 13.02
CA GLU A 63 3.97 41.91 11.76
C GLU A 63 4.41 42.86 10.63
N ASP A 64 4.53 42.36 9.39
CA ASP A 64 3.51 42.61 8.36
C ASP A 64 3.90 42.05 6.97
N VAL A 65 2.91 41.57 6.21
CA VAL A 65 3.05 41.29 4.77
C VAL A 65 2.03 42.14 4.02
N PHE A 66 2.53 43.15 3.30
CA PHE A 66 1.72 44.25 2.78
C PHE A 66 0.92 43.91 1.50
N TYR A 67 -0.42 44.11 1.58
CA TYR A 67 -1.26 44.85 0.59
C TYR A 67 -1.45 44.21 -0.83
N THR A 68 -2.55 44.42 -1.59
CA THR A 68 -3.81 45.17 -1.38
C THR A 68 -4.96 44.62 -2.26
N TYR A 69 -6.19 44.81 -1.78
CA TYR A 69 -7.44 45.17 -2.51
C TYR A 69 -7.52 45.05 -4.05
N LYS A 70 -8.65 44.47 -4.51
CA LYS A 70 -9.72 45.26 -5.18
C LYS A 70 -11.08 44.57 -5.15
N GLY A 71 -12.16 45.36 -5.12
CA GLY A 71 -13.55 44.89 -5.20
C GLY A 71 -14.52 46.03 -5.52
N SER A 72 -15.70 45.69 -6.08
CA SER A 72 -16.79 46.61 -6.45
C SER A 72 -18.01 45.83 -6.99
N LEU A 73 -19.28 46.21 -6.82
CA LEU A 73 -19.92 47.21 -5.95
C LEU A 73 -21.47 47.00 -5.98
N SER A 74 -22.12 46.84 -4.82
CA SER A 74 -23.45 47.42 -4.42
C SER A 74 -24.74 47.20 -5.29
N PRO A 75 -25.93 47.70 -4.88
CA PRO A 75 -26.61 47.48 -3.58
C PRO A 75 -28.11 47.15 -3.73
N LYS A 76 -28.77 46.78 -2.61
CA LYS A 76 -30.03 47.43 -2.18
C LYS A 76 -30.42 47.08 -0.74
N ASP A 77 -31.17 48.00 -0.13
CA ASP A 77 -31.40 48.12 1.32
C ASP A 77 -32.79 47.60 1.75
N SER A 78 -32.91 47.21 3.03
CA SER A 78 -33.75 47.91 4.03
C SER A 78 -33.99 47.09 5.30
N ASP A 79 -33.96 47.79 6.44
CA ASP A 79 -34.35 47.32 7.78
C ASP A 79 -35.89 47.08 7.88
N SER A 80 -36.51 46.56 8.96
CA SER A 80 -36.15 46.67 10.39
C SER A 80 -36.84 45.62 11.31
N GLU A 81 -36.47 45.65 12.60
CA GLU A 81 -36.92 44.75 13.67
C GLU A 81 -38.34 45.06 14.22
N ALA A 82 -38.96 44.08 14.90
CA ALA A 82 -39.51 44.29 16.26
C ALA A 82 -39.92 42.97 16.97
N SER A 83 -39.69 42.96 18.28
CA SER A 83 -40.04 41.93 19.29
C SER A 83 -41.50 41.43 19.34
N GLN A 84 -41.70 40.20 19.85
CA GLN A 84 -42.95 39.76 20.49
C GLN A 84 -42.69 39.23 21.91
N ASN A 85 -43.70 39.33 22.79
CA ASN A 85 -43.67 38.83 24.17
C ASN A 85 -45.12 38.60 24.68
N GLN A 86 -45.25 37.82 25.77
CA GLN A 86 -46.45 37.52 26.57
C GLN A 86 -47.45 36.44 26.08
N SER A 87 -47.91 35.65 27.07
CA SER A 87 -48.89 34.55 27.00
C SER A 87 -50.32 35.02 27.39
N PRO A 88 -51.34 34.14 27.45
CA PRO A 88 -51.68 33.54 28.77
C PRO A 88 -52.29 32.11 28.76
N HIS A 89 -52.54 31.62 29.98
CA HIS A 89 -53.40 30.53 30.56
C HIS A 89 -54.50 29.84 29.67
N GLN A 90 -55.15 28.71 30.05
CA GLN A 90 -55.38 28.04 31.34
C GLN A 90 -55.90 26.57 31.18
N GLU A 91 -55.75 25.70 32.20
CA GLU A 91 -56.61 24.50 32.51
C GLU A 91 -56.70 23.33 31.48
N SER A 92 -57.07 22.05 31.79
CA SER A 92 -57.46 21.32 33.02
C SER A 92 -57.10 19.79 32.90
N VAL A 93 -56.79 19.00 33.96
CA VAL A 93 -57.64 18.03 34.74
C VAL A 93 -58.27 16.88 33.89
N SER A 94 -58.22 15.56 34.19
CA SER A 94 -57.58 14.71 35.23
C SER A 94 -57.50 13.20 34.81
N GLU A 95 -56.82 12.36 35.61
CA GLU A 95 -57.12 10.93 35.98
C GLU A 95 -57.43 9.84 34.91
N SER A 96 -57.25 8.52 35.16
CA SER A 96 -56.39 7.78 36.10
C SER A 96 -56.22 6.28 35.70
N ASN A 97 -55.24 5.64 36.35
CA ASN A 97 -54.85 4.21 36.44
C ASN A 97 -55.99 3.17 36.66
N PRO A 98 -55.73 1.81 36.67
CA PRO A 98 -54.81 1.00 35.84
C PRO A 98 -55.29 -0.47 35.54
N ALA A 99 -54.41 -1.27 34.92
CA ALA A 99 -54.04 -2.67 35.27
C ALA A 99 -54.81 -3.94 34.81
N GLN A 100 -53.98 -4.98 34.56
CA GLN A 100 -54.15 -6.44 34.73
C GLN A 100 -55.17 -7.26 33.87
N SER A 101 -54.65 -8.13 32.99
CA SER A 101 -54.43 -9.58 33.28
C SER A 101 -54.41 -10.47 32.02
N CYS A 102 -53.67 -11.58 32.08
CA CYS A 102 -53.67 -12.73 31.16
C CYS A 102 -54.33 -13.94 31.92
N PRO A 103 -54.30 -15.25 31.51
CA PRO A 103 -53.66 -15.90 30.34
C PRO A 103 -54.43 -17.12 29.73
N THR A 104 -53.76 -17.88 28.84
CA THR A 104 -54.05 -19.28 28.39
C THR A 104 -55.25 -19.50 27.42
N ARG A 105 -55.40 -20.62 26.67
CA ARG A 105 -54.87 -22.00 26.82
C ARG A 105 -54.98 -22.88 25.54
N LYS A 106 -53.90 -23.60 25.14
CA LYS A 106 -53.86 -24.95 24.45
C LYS A 106 -54.57 -25.13 23.06
N SER A 107 -54.29 -26.16 22.22
CA SER A 107 -53.15 -27.10 22.00
C SER A 107 -53.37 -27.99 20.74
N SER A 108 -52.31 -28.65 20.20
CA SER A 108 -52.32 -29.96 19.44
C SER A 108 -53.10 -30.05 18.10
N SER A 109 -52.90 -30.96 17.11
CA SER A 109 -51.85 -31.96 16.68
C SER A 109 -52.40 -32.76 15.46
N SER A 110 -51.69 -33.45 14.54
CA SER A 110 -50.30 -33.49 14.01
C SER A 110 -50.20 -34.54 12.84
N VAL A 111 -49.01 -34.76 12.25
CA VAL A 111 -48.60 -35.88 11.34
C VAL A 111 -48.95 -35.79 9.82
N SER A 112 -48.06 -36.35 8.98
CA SER A 112 -48.10 -36.49 7.49
C SER A 112 -48.18 -38.01 7.12
N PRO A 113 -47.56 -38.66 6.07
CA PRO A 113 -46.76 -38.23 4.90
C PRO A 113 -47.17 -38.93 3.55
N SER A 114 -46.21 -39.07 2.61
CA SER A 114 -46.16 -39.94 1.39
C SER A 114 -46.77 -39.43 0.06
N SER A 115 -46.35 -39.89 -1.15
CA SER A 115 -44.99 -40.19 -1.70
C SER A 115 -45.04 -40.49 -3.24
N ASN A 116 -43.86 -40.54 -3.89
CA ASN A 116 -43.52 -41.21 -5.17
C ASN A 116 -43.53 -40.42 -6.51
N ALA A 117 -42.49 -40.69 -7.31
CA ALA A 117 -42.43 -40.64 -8.78
C ALA A 117 -42.23 -42.08 -9.31
N PRO A 118 -42.36 -42.40 -10.62
CA PRO A 118 -41.18 -42.32 -11.53
C PRO A 118 -41.52 -42.10 -13.03
N GLY A 119 -40.50 -42.05 -13.91
CA GLY A 119 -40.66 -42.20 -15.36
C GLY A 119 -39.45 -41.76 -16.20
N SER A 120 -38.98 -42.58 -17.14
CA SER A 120 -37.84 -42.30 -18.04
C SER A 120 -38.10 -42.83 -19.46
N CYS A 121 -37.48 -42.23 -20.48
CA CYS A 121 -37.21 -42.83 -21.80
C CYS A 121 -36.28 -41.98 -22.69
N SER A 122 -35.49 -42.68 -23.52
CA SER A 122 -34.76 -42.25 -24.73
C SER A 122 -34.80 -43.46 -25.72
N PRO A 123 -34.40 -43.40 -27.01
CA PRO A 123 -33.01 -43.14 -27.46
C PRO A 123 -32.90 -42.51 -28.89
N ASP A 124 -31.84 -42.90 -29.63
CA ASP A 124 -31.50 -42.68 -31.05
C ASP A 124 -30.88 -41.32 -31.48
N GLY A 125 -29.70 -41.26 -32.11
CA GLY A 125 -28.71 -42.35 -32.31
C GLY A 125 -27.44 -42.03 -33.13
N VAL A 126 -26.39 -42.82 -32.87
CA VAL A 126 -25.22 -43.25 -33.70
C VAL A 126 -24.17 -42.25 -34.26
N ASP A 127 -22.89 -42.50 -33.86
CA ASP A 127 -21.62 -42.50 -34.66
C ASP A 127 -21.11 -41.23 -35.40
N GLN A 128 -19.80 -41.00 -35.65
CA GLN A 128 -18.55 -41.73 -35.34
C GLN A 128 -17.31 -40.78 -35.26
N GLN A 129 -16.17 -41.32 -34.80
CA GLN A 129 -14.74 -40.88 -34.87
C GLN A 129 -14.36 -39.51 -35.54
N PHE A 130 -13.59 -38.60 -34.91
CA PHE A 130 -12.17 -38.65 -34.49
C PHE A 130 -11.14 -38.52 -35.63
N LEU A 131 -10.69 -37.30 -35.98
CA LEU A 131 -9.30 -37.00 -36.40
C LEU A 131 -8.93 -35.49 -36.40
N GLU A 132 -7.78 -35.19 -35.78
CA GLU A 132 -6.71 -34.21 -36.09
C GLU A 132 -6.95 -32.85 -36.82
N ASP A 133 -6.65 -31.78 -36.08
CA ASP A 133 -5.71 -30.67 -36.36
C ASP A 133 -5.70 -29.80 -37.65
N PHE A 134 -5.86 -28.50 -37.39
CA PHE A 134 -5.04 -27.36 -37.88
C PHE A 134 -4.28 -27.48 -39.23
N HIS A 135 -4.67 -26.63 -40.22
CA HIS A 135 -3.97 -25.35 -40.42
C HIS A 135 -4.55 -24.41 -41.51
N ARG A 136 -4.26 -23.10 -41.32
CA ARG A 136 -4.16 -21.97 -42.30
C ARG A 136 -5.44 -21.24 -42.81
N VAL A 137 -5.67 -20.07 -42.18
CA VAL A 137 -5.68 -18.70 -42.80
C VAL A 137 -6.67 -18.46 -43.98
N THR A 138 -7.64 -17.53 -43.87
CA THR A 138 -7.43 -16.10 -44.24
C THR A 138 -8.51 -15.13 -43.68
N LYS A 139 -8.05 -14.04 -43.05
CA LYS A 139 -8.63 -12.67 -42.82
C LYS A 139 -10.14 -12.37 -43.05
N GLY A 140 -10.73 -11.57 -42.13
CA GLY A 140 -11.80 -10.62 -42.46
C GLY A 140 -12.47 -9.90 -41.27
N GLY A 141 -12.26 -8.57 -41.11
CA GLY A 141 -12.95 -7.68 -40.15
C GLY A 141 -12.51 -7.85 -38.67
N SER A 142 -12.09 -6.86 -37.86
CA SER A 142 -12.18 -5.38 -37.82
C SER A 142 -13.43 -4.76 -37.18
N THR A 143 -13.42 -4.71 -35.84
CA THR A 143 -14.06 -3.66 -35.03
C THR A 143 -13.06 -3.13 -34.00
N GLU A 144 -13.21 -1.89 -33.59
CA GLU A 144 -12.25 -1.16 -32.76
C GLU A 144 -12.48 -1.42 -31.26
N ASP A 145 -11.40 -1.56 -30.48
CA ASP A 145 -11.44 -1.56 -29.01
C ASP A 145 -10.43 -0.55 -28.45
N SER A 146 -10.84 0.20 -27.43
CA SER A 146 -10.10 1.35 -26.88
C SER A 146 -9.41 1.00 -25.56
N SER A 147 -8.45 0.08 -25.62
CA SER A 147 -7.71 -0.44 -24.47
C SER A 147 -6.25 0.06 -24.42
N GLN A 148 -6.04 1.39 -24.38
CA GLN A 148 -4.72 2.01 -24.17
C GLN A 148 -4.21 1.85 -22.73
N TYR A 149 -3.88 0.62 -22.33
CA TYR A 149 -3.04 0.36 -21.17
C TYR A 149 -1.57 0.46 -21.57
N TYR A 150 -0.80 1.27 -20.83
CA TYR A 150 0.66 1.28 -20.92
C TYR A 150 1.23 -0.05 -20.40
N CYS A 151 1.36 -1.02 -21.30
CA CYS A 151 2.29 -2.13 -21.10
C CYS A 151 3.69 -1.63 -21.43
N ASP A 152 4.59 -1.65 -20.44
CA ASP A 152 5.98 -1.27 -20.61
C ASP A 152 6.64 -2.13 -21.69
N LYS A 153 7.39 -1.47 -22.58
CA LYS A 153 8.19 -2.09 -23.65
C LYS A 153 9.65 -1.62 -23.62
N ASN A 154 10.20 -1.40 -22.42
CA ASN A 154 11.64 -1.32 -22.21
C ASN A 154 12.20 -2.65 -21.69
N ASP A 155 12.49 -3.55 -22.63
CA ASP A 155 13.74 -4.31 -22.70
C ASP A 155 14.44 -4.65 -21.36
N ASN A 156 14.16 -5.85 -20.82
CA ASN A 156 14.78 -6.39 -19.61
C ASN A 156 16.31 -6.54 -19.77
N GLY A 157 17.06 -5.57 -19.28
CA GLY A 157 18.50 -5.71 -19.05
C GLY A 157 18.87 -5.12 -17.69
N ASP A 158 19.60 -5.88 -16.88
CA ASP A 158 20.04 -5.43 -15.55
C ASP A 158 20.88 -4.16 -15.66
N GLY A 159 20.33 -3.07 -15.12
CA GLY A 159 20.97 -1.78 -15.03
C GLY A 159 21.19 -1.42 -13.57
N TYR A 160 22.44 -1.45 -13.13
CA TYR A 160 22.79 -1.15 -11.74
C TYR A 160 22.65 0.36 -11.48
N LEU A 161 22.25 0.70 -10.25
CA LEU A 161 22.10 2.07 -9.80
C LEU A 161 23.41 2.57 -9.18
N ILE A 162 23.77 3.83 -9.47
CA ILE A 162 24.96 4.49 -8.92
C ILE A 162 24.58 5.89 -8.45
N LEU A 163 24.97 6.24 -7.22
CA LEU A 163 24.97 7.61 -6.74
C LEU A 163 26.26 8.31 -7.21
N ILE A 164 26.13 9.41 -7.93
CA ILE A 164 27.22 10.28 -8.35
C ILE A 164 27.00 11.65 -7.71
N ARG A 165 28.04 12.18 -7.07
CA ARG A 165 28.06 13.53 -6.50
C ARG A 165 28.97 14.42 -7.33
N ILE A 166 28.51 15.64 -7.63
CA ILE A 166 29.21 16.59 -8.50
C ILE A 166 29.16 17.98 -7.86
N THR A 167 30.31 18.50 -7.45
CA THR A 167 30.51 19.92 -7.11
C THR A 167 30.63 20.73 -8.40
N PRO A 168 30.01 21.91 -8.55
CA PRO A 168 30.14 22.71 -9.76
C PRO A 168 31.52 23.38 -9.86
N ASP A 169 31.88 23.83 -11.07
CA ASP A 169 33.06 24.67 -11.31
C ASP A 169 32.88 26.12 -10.82
N GLU A 170 33.91 26.96 -11.00
CA GLU A 170 33.90 28.37 -10.58
C GLU A 170 32.80 29.21 -11.26
N ASP A 171 32.31 28.79 -12.44
CA ASP A 171 31.18 29.38 -13.16
C ASP A 171 29.81 28.78 -12.73
N GLY A 172 29.81 27.87 -11.75
CA GLY A 172 28.60 27.18 -11.29
C GLY A 172 28.09 26.11 -12.27
N LYS A 173 28.91 25.56 -13.17
CA LYS A 173 28.49 24.54 -14.15
C LYS A 173 28.90 23.15 -13.70
N PHE A 174 28.11 22.15 -14.09
CA PHE A 174 28.40 20.73 -13.81
C PHE A 174 29.01 19.99 -15.01
N GLY A 175 28.91 20.54 -16.23
CA GLY A 175 29.67 20.06 -17.39
C GLY A 175 29.04 18.97 -18.27
N PHE A 176 27.78 18.58 -18.04
CA PHE A 176 27.09 17.58 -18.87
C PHE A 176 25.79 18.12 -19.51
N ASN A 177 25.39 17.53 -20.63
CA ASN A 177 24.16 17.86 -21.36
C ASN A 177 23.11 16.75 -21.20
N LEU A 178 21.88 17.13 -20.85
CA LEU A 178 20.75 16.22 -20.64
C LEU A 178 19.82 16.17 -21.87
N LYS A 179 19.17 15.02 -22.10
CA LYS A 179 18.03 14.85 -23.04
C LYS A 179 16.92 14.05 -22.37
N GLY A 180 15.70 14.16 -22.90
CA GLY A 180 14.52 13.48 -22.34
C GLY A 180 13.78 14.32 -21.32
N GLY A 181 12.71 13.73 -20.77
CA GLY A 181 11.68 14.40 -19.95
C GLY A 181 10.30 13.86 -20.33
N VAL A 182 9.32 13.95 -19.43
CA VAL A 182 7.96 13.42 -19.67
C VAL A 182 7.28 14.07 -20.88
N ASP A 183 7.57 15.35 -21.11
CA ASP A 183 7.16 16.16 -22.26
C ASP A 183 7.76 15.65 -23.59
N GLN A 184 8.98 15.13 -23.56
CA GLN A 184 9.69 14.57 -24.72
C GLN A 184 9.38 13.09 -24.95
N LYS A 185 8.65 12.44 -24.03
CA LYS A 185 8.36 10.99 -24.02
C LYS A 185 9.61 10.11 -24.15
N MET A 186 10.73 10.59 -23.60
CA MET A 186 12.01 9.87 -23.56
C MET A 186 12.57 9.88 -22.13
N PRO A 187 13.22 8.79 -21.69
CA PRO A 187 13.90 8.77 -20.40
C PRO A 187 14.98 9.85 -20.34
N LEU A 188 15.20 10.38 -19.14
CA LEU A 188 16.20 11.42 -18.89
C LEU A 188 17.60 10.80 -18.92
N VAL A 189 18.41 11.14 -19.92
CA VAL A 189 19.69 10.48 -20.23
C VAL A 189 20.80 11.50 -20.47
N VAL A 190 21.97 11.25 -19.87
CA VAL A 190 23.21 12.01 -20.11
C VAL A 190 23.63 11.84 -21.56
N SER A 191 23.63 12.93 -22.31
CA SER A 191 23.70 12.93 -23.77
C SER A 191 24.99 13.53 -24.36
N ARG A 192 25.77 14.20 -23.51
CA ARG A 192 27.17 14.56 -23.71
C ARG A 192 27.82 14.87 -22.36
N ILE A 193 29.10 14.58 -22.20
CA ILE A 193 29.92 15.14 -21.12
C ILE A 193 31.04 15.99 -21.74
N ASN A 194 31.32 17.16 -21.15
CA ASN A 194 32.42 18.01 -21.58
C ASN A 194 33.72 17.53 -20.91
N PRO A 195 34.82 17.28 -21.67
CA PRO A 195 36.11 16.92 -21.09
C PRO A 195 36.60 17.92 -20.04
N GLU A 196 37.34 17.43 -19.04
CA GLU A 196 37.94 18.21 -17.94
C GLU A 196 36.93 18.92 -17.00
N SER A 197 35.63 18.80 -17.27
CA SER A 197 34.56 19.38 -16.43
C SER A 197 34.26 18.54 -15.19
N PRO A 198 33.52 19.07 -14.19
CA PRO A 198 33.23 18.32 -12.96
C PRO A 198 32.50 16.98 -13.16
N ALA A 199 31.67 16.85 -14.19
CA ALA A 199 31.02 15.58 -14.55
C ALA A 199 31.95 14.57 -15.28
N ASP A 200 33.08 15.04 -15.81
CA ASP A 200 34.12 14.19 -16.41
C ASP A 200 35.13 13.69 -15.36
N THR A 201 35.33 14.48 -14.30
CA THR A 201 36.31 14.23 -13.22
C THR A 201 35.70 13.67 -11.93
N CYS A 202 34.38 13.59 -11.81
CA CYS A 202 33.71 13.02 -10.64
C CYS A 202 33.99 11.52 -10.46
N ILE A 203 33.89 11.06 -9.20
CA ILE A 203 34.06 9.66 -8.81
C ILE A 203 32.86 9.27 -7.93
N PRO A 204 32.04 8.27 -8.31
CA PRO A 204 32.11 7.48 -9.55
C PRO A 204 31.87 8.31 -10.82
N LYS A 205 32.54 7.95 -11.91
CA LYS A 205 32.46 8.71 -13.18
C LYS A 205 31.11 8.56 -13.89
N LEU A 206 30.54 9.70 -14.28
CA LEU A 206 29.37 9.83 -15.14
C LEU A 206 29.73 9.50 -16.60
N ASN A 207 28.80 8.95 -17.37
CA ASN A 207 29.04 8.47 -18.74
C ASN A 207 27.92 8.92 -19.68
N GLU A 208 28.24 9.07 -20.97
CA GLU A 208 27.22 9.27 -22.00
C GLU A 208 26.37 7.98 -22.13
N GLY A 209 25.04 8.12 -22.08
CA GLY A 209 24.10 7.01 -22.04
C GLY A 209 23.58 6.66 -20.63
N ASP A 210 24.13 7.21 -19.55
CA ASP A 210 23.61 7.00 -18.20
C ASP A 210 22.21 7.63 -18.04
N GLN A 211 21.24 6.85 -17.58
CA GLN A 211 19.87 7.31 -17.34
C GLN A 211 19.75 7.90 -15.93
N ILE A 212 19.36 9.16 -15.80
CA ILE A 212 19.07 9.77 -14.49
C ILE A 212 17.72 9.24 -13.98
N VAL A 213 17.66 8.94 -12.67
CA VAL A 213 16.48 8.43 -11.96
C VAL A 213 16.08 9.38 -10.82
N LEU A 214 17.03 9.81 -9.99
CA LEU A 214 16.79 10.81 -8.92
C LEU A 214 17.78 11.98 -9.05
N ILE A 215 17.35 13.18 -8.61
CA ILE A 215 18.19 14.36 -8.43
C ILE A 215 17.98 14.89 -7.01
N ASN A 216 19.03 14.93 -6.19
CA ASN A 216 19.01 15.34 -4.78
C ASN A 216 17.88 14.66 -3.98
N GLY A 217 17.67 13.35 -4.21
CA GLY A 217 16.61 12.55 -3.57
C GLY A 217 15.20 12.75 -4.16
N ARG A 218 14.98 13.68 -5.09
CA ARG A 218 13.71 13.85 -5.81
C ARG A 218 13.64 12.91 -7.01
N ASP A 219 12.54 12.17 -7.11
CA ASP A 219 12.18 11.39 -8.30
C ASP A 219 11.82 12.34 -9.47
N ILE A 220 12.44 12.12 -10.62
CA ILE A 220 12.25 12.94 -11.83
C ILE A 220 11.48 12.26 -12.97
N SER A 221 10.92 11.07 -12.74
CA SER A 221 10.14 10.29 -13.71
C SER A 221 8.98 11.08 -14.35
N GLU A 222 8.17 11.75 -13.52
CA GLU A 222 6.98 12.53 -13.95
C GLU A 222 7.29 14.01 -14.25
N HIS A 223 8.56 14.42 -14.31
CA HIS A 223 8.96 15.82 -14.50
C HIS A 223 9.34 16.15 -15.96
N THR A 224 9.10 17.39 -16.37
CA THR A 224 9.47 17.88 -17.72
C THR A 224 10.95 18.22 -17.81
N HIS A 225 11.50 18.24 -19.03
CA HIS A 225 12.89 18.61 -19.31
C HIS A 225 13.31 19.90 -18.59
N ASP A 226 12.52 20.97 -18.73
CA ASP A 226 12.83 22.27 -18.15
C ASP A 226 12.76 22.27 -16.61
N GLN A 227 11.84 21.50 -16.01
CA GLN A 227 11.77 21.32 -14.55
C GLN A 227 13.03 20.60 -14.03
N VAL A 228 13.49 19.58 -14.75
CA VAL A 228 14.68 18.82 -14.37
C VAL A 228 15.95 19.67 -14.54
N VAL A 229 16.06 20.44 -15.62
CA VAL A 229 17.13 21.44 -15.81
C VAL A 229 17.09 22.51 -14.72
N MET A 230 15.90 22.91 -14.25
CA MET A 230 15.74 23.84 -13.12
C MET A 230 16.25 23.25 -11.80
N PHE A 231 15.95 21.98 -11.48
CA PHE A 231 16.47 21.31 -10.27
C PHE A 231 18.00 21.19 -10.30
N ILE A 232 18.57 20.84 -11.46
CA ILE A 232 20.03 20.80 -11.65
C ILE A 232 20.63 22.20 -11.44
N LYS A 233 20.02 23.25 -12.00
CA LYS A 233 20.50 24.63 -11.81
C LYS A 233 20.45 25.07 -10.36
N ALA A 234 19.34 24.84 -9.65
CA ALA A 234 19.14 25.18 -8.24
C ALA A 234 20.12 24.46 -7.29
N SER A 235 20.72 23.35 -7.72
CA SER A 235 21.75 22.64 -6.95
C SER A 235 23.04 23.44 -6.75
N ARG A 236 23.25 24.56 -7.49
CA ARG A 236 24.35 25.52 -7.24
C ARG A 236 24.10 26.44 -6.05
N GLU A 237 22.82 26.65 -5.71
CA GLU A 237 22.33 27.60 -4.71
C GLU A 237 21.94 26.92 -3.39
N SER A 238 22.01 25.58 -3.33
CA SER A 238 21.79 24.83 -2.10
C SER A 238 22.89 25.09 -1.05
N HIS A 239 22.56 24.88 0.22
CA HIS A 239 23.52 24.96 1.33
C HIS A 239 24.72 24.01 1.18
N THR A 240 24.57 22.91 0.43
CA THR A 240 25.65 21.95 0.14
C THR A 240 26.46 22.31 -1.12
N ARG A 241 25.90 23.12 -2.04
CA ARG A 241 26.44 23.40 -3.38
C ARG A 241 26.83 22.15 -4.17
N GLU A 242 26.13 21.05 -3.94
CA GLU A 242 26.43 19.74 -4.54
C GLU A 242 25.20 19.22 -5.31
N LEU A 243 25.46 18.64 -6.48
CA LEU A 243 24.47 17.91 -7.28
C LEU A 243 24.64 16.41 -7.06
N ALA A 244 23.64 15.77 -6.44
CA ALA A 244 23.57 14.32 -6.26
C ALA A 244 22.64 13.70 -7.30
N LEU A 245 23.20 12.89 -8.20
CA LEU A 245 22.48 12.16 -9.24
C LEU A 245 22.44 10.67 -8.89
N VAL A 246 21.24 10.06 -8.86
CA VAL A 246 21.14 8.60 -8.94
C VAL A 246 20.88 8.23 -10.39
N ILE A 247 21.84 7.51 -10.98
CA ILE A 247 21.78 7.03 -12.36
C ILE A 247 21.56 5.52 -12.44
N ARG A 248 20.97 5.06 -13.55
CA ARG A 248 20.91 3.67 -13.98
C ARG A 248 21.84 3.49 -15.18
N ARG A 249 22.84 2.62 -15.05
CA ARG A 249 23.81 2.29 -16.10
C ARG A 249 23.57 0.87 -16.59
N LYS A 250 23.28 0.68 -17.89
CA LYS A 250 23.17 -0.67 -18.48
C LYS A 250 24.54 -1.35 -18.44
N ALA A 251 24.58 -2.64 -18.06
CA ALA A 251 25.81 -3.41 -18.09
C ALA A 251 26.31 -3.62 -19.54
N VAL A 252 27.50 -3.12 -19.85
CA VAL A 252 28.17 -3.37 -21.13
C VAL A 252 28.95 -4.68 -21.02
N HIS A 253 28.35 -5.78 -21.49
CA HIS A 253 29.06 -7.06 -21.59
C HIS A 253 30.18 -6.99 -22.63
N SER A 254 31.42 -6.75 -22.20
CA SER A 254 32.61 -7.06 -22.99
C SER A 254 32.75 -8.57 -23.11
N LEU A 255 32.29 -9.13 -24.23
CA LEU A 255 32.21 -10.58 -24.42
C LEU A 255 33.60 -11.21 -24.62
N VAL A 256 34.12 -11.88 -23.58
CA VAL A 256 35.29 -12.76 -23.62
C VAL A 256 35.00 -13.99 -22.76
N ASP A 257 35.32 -15.18 -23.26
CA ASP A 257 35.06 -16.44 -22.55
C ASP A 257 35.76 -16.53 -21.19
N ILE A 258 34.99 -16.78 -20.13
CA ILE A 258 35.47 -17.29 -18.84
C ILE A 258 34.67 -18.56 -18.53
N LYS A 259 35.35 -19.59 -18.02
CA LYS A 259 34.79 -20.92 -17.74
C LYS A 259 34.71 -21.14 -16.23
N SER A 260 33.85 -22.09 -15.84
CA SER A 260 33.51 -22.50 -14.45
C SER A 260 32.83 -21.44 -13.58
N GLU A 261 31.80 -21.86 -12.84
CA GLU A 261 30.99 -20.99 -11.98
C GLU A 261 31.65 -20.75 -10.60
N ASP A 262 32.67 -21.54 -10.23
CA ASP A 262 33.31 -21.51 -8.91
C ASP A 262 34.07 -20.20 -8.60
N GLU A 263 34.55 -19.47 -9.61
CA GLU A 263 35.24 -18.18 -9.41
C GLU A 263 34.26 -17.01 -9.18
N LEU A 264 33.00 -17.13 -9.60
CA LEU A 264 32.02 -16.04 -9.45
C LEU A 264 31.71 -15.75 -7.96
N ASN A 265 31.78 -16.78 -7.11
CA ASN A 265 31.62 -16.65 -5.66
C ASN A 265 32.77 -15.90 -4.96
N GLN A 266 33.90 -15.67 -5.64
CA GLN A 266 35.02 -14.85 -5.10
C GLN A 266 35.02 -13.41 -5.62
N LEU A 267 34.13 -13.08 -6.56
CA LEU A 267 33.99 -11.73 -7.14
C LEU A 267 32.90 -10.88 -6.45
N PHE A 268 32.13 -11.47 -5.53
CA PHE A 268 31.36 -10.71 -4.56
C PHE A 268 32.24 -10.52 -3.30
N PRO A 269 32.61 -9.28 -2.94
CA PRO A 269 32.91 -9.00 -1.55
C PRO A 269 31.68 -9.40 -0.72
N GLU A 270 31.88 -10.01 0.45
CA GLU A 270 30.85 -10.00 1.48
C GLU A 270 30.42 -8.55 1.69
N ALA A 271 29.10 -8.32 1.76
CA ALA A 271 28.58 -6.96 1.83
C ALA A 271 29.24 -6.23 3.00
N ILE A 272 29.90 -5.10 2.73
CA ILE A 272 30.64 -4.34 3.74
C ILE A 272 29.62 -3.63 4.63
N PHE A 273 29.05 -4.39 5.56
CA PHE A 273 28.44 -3.87 6.76
C PHE A 273 29.53 -3.05 7.48
N PRO A 274 29.27 -1.78 7.84
CA PRO A 274 30.19 -1.04 8.69
C PRO A 274 30.45 -1.83 9.97
N GLU A 275 31.72 -1.94 10.38
CA GLU A 275 32.08 -2.58 11.63
C GLU A 275 31.29 -1.94 12.78
N CYS A 276 30.59 -2.76 13.57
CA CYS A 276 29.68 -2.29 14.60
C CYS A 276 30.44 -1.42 15.63
N PRO A 277 30.03 -0.16 15.85
CA PRO A 277 30.57 0.65 16.93
C PRO A 277 30.35 -0.01 18.30
N GLU A 278 31.22 0.27 19.26
CA GLU A 278 31.05 -0.17 20.64
C GLU A 278 29.67 0.27 21.17
N GLY A 279 28.82 -0.71 21.52
CA GLY A 279 27.44 -0.49 21.97
C GLY A 279 26.34 -0.82 20.95
N ALA A 280 26.65 -1.27 19.73
CA ALA A 280 25.64 -1.62 18.72
C ALA A 280 24.59 -2.65 19.21
N ASP A 281 24.98 -3.61 20.04
CA ASP A 281 24.11 -4.70 20.52
C ASP A 281 23.02 -4.27 21.55
N THR A 282 22.94 -3.00 21.95
CA THR A 282 21.83 -2.50 22.79
C THR A 282 20.70 -1.90 21.95
N LEU A 283 19.50 -1.82 22.54
CA LEU A 283 18.38 -1.13 21.91
C LEU A 283 18.72 0.33 21.59
N GLU A 284 19.25 1.08 22.55
CA GLU A 284 19.62 2.49 22.38
C GLU A 284 20.68 2.68 21.29
N GLY A 285 21.68 1.79 21.23
CA GLY A 285 22.68 1.77 20.16
C GLY A 285 22.07 1.57 18.78
N SER A 286 21.15 0.61 18.65
CA SER A 286 20.43 0.34 17.39
C SER A 286 19.50 1.49 16.98
N MET A 287 18.87 2.18 17.93
CA MET A 287 18.02 3.36 17.68
C MET A 287 18.84 4.57 17.23
N GLU A 288 19.97 4.86 17.89
CA GLU A 288 20.88 5.94 17.52
C GLU A 288 21.51 5.69 16.13
N GLN A 289 21.84 4.43 15.81
CA GLN A 289 22.26 4.03 14.46
C GLN A 289 21.14 4.23 13.43
N LEU A 290 19.91 3.84 13.74
CA LEU A 290 18.75 4.01 12.85
C LEU A 290 18.46 5.49 12.57
N LYS A 291 18.56 6.35 13.60
CA LYS A 291 18.36 7.80 13.52
C LYS A 291 19.38 8.48 12.61
N LYS A 292 20.68 8.32 12.91
CA LYS A 292 21.79 8.74 12.03
C LYS A 292 21.68 8.15 10.62
N GLY A 293 21.18 6.92 10.52
CA GLY A 293 20.98 6.21 9.27
C GLY A 293 19.88 6.80 8.37
N LEU A 294 18.82 7.35 8.96
CA LEU A 294 17.77 8.10 8.28
C LEU A 294 18.25 9.51 7.90
N GLU A 295 18.88 10.24 8.82
CA GLU A 295 19.42 11.59 8.60
C GLU A 295 20.46 11.62 7.46
N SER A 296 21.33 10.61 7.39
CA SER A 296 22.33 10.44 6.32
C SER A 296 21.77 9.79 5.04
N GLY A 297 20.54 9.26 5.08
CA GLY A 297 19.94 8.47 3.99
C GLY A 297 20.57 7.09 3.76
N THR A 298 21.58 6.68 4.55
CA THR A 298 22.29 5.41 4.36
C THR A 298 21.40 4.18 4.57
N VAL A 299 20.41 4.25 5.47
CA VAL A 299 19.41 3.20 5.71
C VAL A 299 18.58 2.91 4.45
N LEU A 300 18.28 3.94 3.63
CA LEU A 300 17.56 3.76 2.36
C LEU A 300 18.44 3.12 1.29
N ILE A 301 19.71 3.52 1.20
CA ILE A 301 20.70 2.93 0.29
C ILE A 301 20.87 1.43 0.58
N GLN A 302 20.99 1.04 1.85
CA GLN A 302 21.07 -0.37 2.25
C GLN A 302 19.81 -1.17 1.88
N PHE A 303 18.62 -0.60 2.04
CA PHE A 303 17.35 -1.25 1.64
C PHE A 303 17.20 -1.42 0.12
N GLU A 304 17.74 -0.48 -0.67
CA GLU A 304 17.75 -0.58 -2.13
C GLU A 304 18.78 -1.59 -2.65
N GLN A 305 19.86 -1.83 -1.90
CA GLN A 305 20.83 -2.91 -2.13
C GLN A 305 20.32 -4.29 -1.67
N LEU A 306 19.45 -4.36 -0.66
CA LEU A 306 18.88 -5.62 -0.15
C LEU A 306 18.08 -6.33 -1.25
N TYR A 307 18.41 -7.61 -1.50
CA TYR A 307 17.76 -8.43 -2.52
C TYR A 307 16.24 -8.42 -2.39
N ARG A 308 15.55 -8.34 -3.53
CA ARG A 308 14.08 -8.39 -3.61
C ARG A 308 13.54 -9.81 -3.56
N LYS A 309 14.29 -10.78 -4.07
CA LYS A 309 14.03 -12.21 -4.02
C LYS A 309 15.31 -12.90 -3.52
N LYS A 310 15.21 -13.84 -2.58
CA LYS A 310 16.36 -14.64 -2.15
C LYS A 310 16.89 -15.47 -3.33
N PRO A 311 18.19 -15.44 -3.64
CA PRO A 311 18.82 -16.38 -4.57
C PRO A 311 18.57 -17.84 -4.17
N GLY A 312 18.60 -18.76 -5.14
CA GLY A 312 18.39 -20.20 -4.91
C GLY A 312 16.95 -20.64 -4.63
N LEU A 313 16.06 -19.80 -4.08
CA LEU A 313 14.68 -20.22 -3.79
C LEU A 313 13.83 -20.38 -5.06
N ALA A 314 13.15 -21.52 -5.16
CA ALA A 314 12.32 -21.87 -6.30
C ALA A 314 10.95 -21.16 -6.28
N ILE A 315 10.42 -20.87 -7.48
CA ILE A 315 9.08 -20.34 -7.74
C ILE A 315 8.58 -21.04 -9.02
N THR A 316 8.01 -22.22 -8.86
CA THR A 316 7.59 -23.14 -9.92
C THR A 316 6.09 -23.46 -9.84
N PHE A 317 5.55 -23.80 -8.66
CA PHE A 317 4.13 -24.13 -8.49
C PHE A 317 3.23 -22.93 -8.87
N ALA A 318 3.67 -21.73 -8.49
CA ALA A 318 3.01 -20.46 -8.82
C ALA A 318 3.00 -20.12 -10.32
N LYS A 319 3.79 -20.84 -11.13
CA LYS A 319 3.93 -20.63 -12.59
C LYS A 319 3.35 -21.77 -13.43
N LEU A 320 2.81 -22.82 -12.80
CA LEU A 320 2.11 -23.89 -13.50
C LEU A 320 0.88 -23.31 -14.23
N PRO A 321 0.53 -23.77 -15.45
CA PRO A 321 -0.52 -23.15 -16.26
C PRO A 321 -1.87 -22.98 -15.53
N GLN A 322 -2.27 -23.99 -14.74
CA GLN A 322 -3.50 -24.03 -13.95
C GLN A 322 -3.48 -23.15 -12.68
N ASN A 323 -2.38 -22.43 -12.42
CA ASN A 323 -2.21 -21.54 -11.27
C ASN A 323 -1.92 -20.09 -11.68
N LEU A 324 -1.72 -19.80 -12.97
CA LEU A 324 -1.34 -18.47 -13.46
C LEU A 324 -2.43 -17.41 -13.23
N ASP A 325 -3.70 -17.79 -13.40
CA ASP A 325 -4.89 -16.96 -13.21
C ASP A 325 -5.25 -16.74 -11.73
N LYS A 326 -4.77 -17.61 -10.84
CA LYS A 326 -4.91 -17.48 -9.38
C LYS A 326 -3.96 -16.42 -8.79
N ASN A 327 -3.07 -15.84 -9.60
CA ASN A 327 -2.17 -14.76 -9.20
C ASN A 327 -2.72 -13.39 -9.63
N ARG A 328 -2.92 -12.46 -8.67
CA ARG A 328 -3.34 -11.08 -8.95
C ARG A 328 -2.29 -10.28 -9.72
N TYR A 329 -1.01 -10.63 -9.54
CA TYR A 329 0.15 -10.02 -10.18
C TYR A 329 1.09 -11.13 -10.68
N LYS A 330 1.58 -11.02 -11.92
CA LYS A 330 2.37 -12.09 -12.58
C LYS A 330 3.79 -12.26 -12.01
N ASP A 331 4.27 -11.24 -11.31
CA ASP A 331 5.60 -11.06 -10.74
C ASP A 331 5.64 -11.25 -9.22
N VAL A 332 4.51 -11.07 -8.52
CA VAL A 332 4.41 -11.27 -7.07
C VAL A 332 3.91 -12.68 -6.76
N LEU A 333 4.85 -13.61 -6.59
CA LEU A 333 4.61 -15.05 -6.42
C LEU A 333 5.25 -15.59 -5.11
N PRO A 334 4.64 -16.57 -4.43
CA PRO A 334 5.23 -17.21 -3.25
C PRO A 334 6.42 -18.12 -3.64
N TYR A 335 7.32 -18.39 -2.70
CA TYR A 335 8.34 -19.45 -2.88
C TYR A 335 7.70 -20.83 -2.73
N ASP A 336 8.22 -21.80 -3.47
CA ASP A 336 7.72 -23.18 -3.42
C ASP A 336 7.89 -23.84 -2.04
N THR A 337 8.88 -23.40 -1.26
CA THR A 337 9.24 -23.91 0.07
C THR A 337 8.45 -23.31 1.23
N THR A 338 7.76 -22.19 1.02
CA THR A 338 7.03 -21.45 2.08
C THR A 338 5.59 -21.08 1.70
N ARG A 339 5.14 -21.45 0.49
CA ARG A 339 3.74 -21.30 0.10
C ARG A 339 2.81 -22.04 1.06
N VAL A 340 1.62 -21.49 1.26
CA VAL A 340 0.53 -22.25 1.90
C VAL A 340 0.09 -23.36 0.95
N LEU A 341 -0.14 -24.56 1.50
CA LEU A 341 -0.72 -25.69 0.78
C LEU A 341 -2.22 -25.78 1.10
N LEU A 342 -3.04 -26.01 0.08
CA LEU A 342 -4.46 -26.35 0.25
C LEU A 342 -4.64 -27.87 0.25
N GLN A 343 -5.69 -28.35 0.92
CA GLN A 343 -6.13 -29.74 0.81
C GLN A 343 -7.02 -29.93 -0.44
N GLY A 344 -6.82 -31.02 -1.18
CA GLY A 344 -7.65 -31.42 -2.33
C GLY A 344 -6.89 -31.50 -3.66
N ASN A 345 -7.63 -31.41 -4.76
CA ASN A 345 -7.09 -31.54 -6.13
C ASN A 345 -6.30 -30.32 -6.61
N GLU A 346 -6.50 -29.16 -5.99
CA GLU A 346 -5.76 -27.93 -6.27
C GLU A 346 -5.07 -27.45 -4.99
N ASP A 347 -3.76 -27.55 -4.94
CA ASP A 347 -2.96 -27.32 -3.72
C ASP A 347 -2.46 -25.86 -3.57
N TYR A 348 -2.89 -24.95 -4.46
CA TYR A 348 -2.26 -23.65 -4.67
C TYR A 348 -3.14 -22.44 -4.32
N ILE A 349 -2.56 -21.57 -3.49
CA ILE A 349 -2.99 -20.19 -3.27
C ILE A 349 -1.75 -19.27 -3.23
N ASN A 350 -1.87 -18.02 -3.69
CA ASN A 350 -0.81 -17.03 -3.57
C ASN A 350 -0.76 -16.45 -2.13
N ALA A 351 -0.28 -17.28 -1.21
CA ALA A 351 0.03 -16.95 0.16
C ALA A 351 1.31 -17.65 0.62
N SER A 352 1.99 -17.09 1.61
CA SER A 352 3.23 -17.63 2.17
C SER A 352 3.17 -17.62 3.69
N HIS A 353 3.63 -18.69 4.33
CA HIS A 353 4.00 -18.64 5.74
C HIS A 353 5.18 -17.68 5.91
N VAL A 354 5.09 -16.79 6.89
CA VAL A 354 6.17 -15.91 7.32
C VAL A 354 6.23 -15.99 8.84
N ASN A 355 7.35 -16.45 9.37
CA ASN A 355 7.58 -16.62 10.80
C ASN A 355 8.70 -15.66 11.24
N MET A 356 8.41 -14.85 12.25
CA MET A 356 9.34 -13.85 12.77
C MET A 356 9.85 -14.29 14.15
N GLU A 357 11.01 -14.94 14.13
CA GLU A 357 11.69 -15.46 15.32
C GLU A 357 12.40 -14.35 16.09
N ILE A 358 12.15 -14.32 17.41
CA ILE A 358 12.84 -13.52 18.42
C ILE A 358 13.46 -14.51 19.44
N PRO A 359 14.66 -15.06 19.16
CA PRO A 359 15.19 -16.19 19.92
C PRO A 359 15.41 -15.92 21.41
N ALA A 360 15.88 -14.71 21.76
CA ALA A 360 16.06 -14.27 23.15
C ALA A 360 14.75 -14.21 23.96
N ALA A 361 13.59 -14.25 23.29
CA ALA A 361 12.27 -14.26 23.91
C ALA A 361 11.60 -15.65 23.87
N ASN A 362 12.22 -16.65 23.21
CA ASN A 362 11.57 -17.90 22.80
C ASN A 362 10.23 -17.68 22.05
N LEU A 363 10.09 -16.55 21.34
CA LEU A 363 8.86 -16.11 20.69
C LEU A 363 8.99 -16.22 19.16
N VAL A 364 7.93 -16.68 18.50
CA VAL A 364 7.83 -16.73 17.04
C VAL A 364 6.48 -16.17 16.61
N ASN A 365 6.44 -14.91 16.17
CA ASN A 365 5.23 -14.32 15.62
C ASN A 365 4.99 -14.95 14.24
N LYS A 366 3.96 -15.78 14.12
CA LYS A 366 3.57 -16.45 12.87
C LYS A 366 2.59 -15.60 12.09
N TYR A 367 2.69 -15.67 10.77
CA TYR A 367 1.81 -14.98 9.83
C TYR A 367 1.56 -15.81 8.57
N ILE A 368 0.44 -15.56 7.91
CA ILE A 368 0.21 -15.93 6.52
C ILE A 368 0.13 -14.65 5.70
N ALA A 369 1.16 -14.37 4.91
CA ALA A 369 1.24 -13.20 4.03
C ALA A 369 0.61 -13.55 2.67
N ALA A 370 -0.58 -13.02 2.39
CA ALA A 370 -1.40 -13.37 1.23
C ALA A 370 -1.70 -12.19 0.29
N GLN A 371 -1.98 -12.46 -0.99
CA GLN A 371 -2.61 -11.47 -1.87
C GLN A 371 -4.07 -11.20 -1.45
N GLY A 372 -4.62 -10.05 -1.83
CA GLY A 372 -6.06 -9.79 -1.71
C GLY A 372 -6.85 -10.67 -2.68
N PRO A 373 -7.83 -11.48 -2.22
CA PRO A 373 -8.54 -12.46 -3.04
C PRO A 373 -9.06 -11.93 -4.39
N LEU A 374 -8.99 -12.78 -5.40
CA LEU A 374 -9.68 -12.63 -6.68
C LEU A 374 -11.07 -13.28 -6.57
N PRO A 375 -12.06 -12.93 -7.42
CA PRO A 375 -13.42 -13.48 -7.31
C PRO A 375 -13.45 -15.02 -7.34
N HIS A 376 -12.61 -15.63 -8.16
CA HIS A 376 -12.46 -17.08 -8.31
C HIS A 376 -11.46 -17.72 -7.33
N THR A 377 -10.91 -16.96 -6.37
CA THR A 377 -10.01 -17.48 -5.32
C THR A 377 -10.56 -17.28 -3.89
N CYS A 378 -11.82 -16.87 -3.73
CA CYS A 378 -12.41 -16.65 -2.40
C CYS A 378 -12.61 -17.96 -1.62
N ALA A 379 -13.02 -19.05 -2.28
CA ALA A 379 -13.17 -20.35 -1.65
C ALA A 379 -11.84 -20.86 -1.08
N GLN A 380 -10.76 -20.78 -1.87
CA GLN A 380 -9.41 -21.15 -1.46
C GLN A 380 -8.89 -20.28 -0.29
N PHE A 381 -9.27 -18.99 -0.25
CA PHE A 381 -8.91 -18.11 0.87
C PHE A 381 -9.59 -18.54 2.16
N TRP A 382 -10.90 -18.83 2.14
CA TRP A 382 -11.60 -19.35 3.32
C TRP A 382 -11.20 -20.78 3.70
N GLN A 383 -10.77 -21.60 2.74
CA GLN A 383 -10.14 -22.90 3.02
C GLN A 383 -8.86 -22.74 3.87
N VAL A 384 -8.00 -21.74 3.58
CA VAL A 384 -6.82 -21.47 4.42
C VAL A 384 -7.20 -21.06 5.84
N VAL A 385 -8.22 -20.20 5.97
CA VAL A 385 -8.74 -19.74 7.27
C VAL A 385 -9.29 -20.93 8.08
N TRP A 386 -10.01 -21.83 7.42
CA TRP A 386 -10.60 -23.02 8.03
C TRP A 386 -9.57 -24.10 8.40
N ASP A 387 -8.70 -24.49 7.46
CA ASP A 387 -7.72 -25.57 7.63
C ASP A 387 -6.70 -25.28 8.72
N GLN A 388 -6.34 -24.00 8.87
CA GLN A 388 -5.41 -23.55 9.92
C GLN A 388 -6.13 -22.96 11.15
N LYS A 389 -7.47 -23.01 11.18
CA LYS A 389 -8.36 -22.53 12.26
C LYS A 389 -8.05 -21.09 12.72
N LEU A 390 -7.77 -20.21 11.76
CA LEU A 390 -7.29 -18.85 11.99
C LEU A 390 -8.40 -17.96 12.58
N SER A 391 -8.16 -17.34 13.73
CA SER A 391 -9.11 -16.45 14.40
C SER A 391 -8.99 -14.99 13.97
N LEU A 392 -7.90 -14.59 13.30
CA LEU A 392 -7.61 -13.18 12.96
C LEU A 392 -7.17 -12.98 11.50
N ILE A 393 -7.90 -12.11 10.79
CA ILE A 393 -7.58 -11.61 9.44
C ILE A 393 -7.31 -10.10 9.51
N VAL A 394 -6.18 -9.67 8.93
CA VAL A 394 -5.76 -8.27 8.84
C VAL A 394 -5.66 -7.84 7.37
N MET A 395 -6.54 -6.93 6.96
CA MET A 395 -6.70 -6.41 5.61
C MET A 395 -6.17 -4.97 5.50
N LEU A 396 -4.98 -4.81 4.93
CA LEU A 396 -4.29 -3.51 4.81
C LEU A 396 -4.58 -2.86 3.44
N THR A 397 -5.86 -2.75 3.05
CA THR A 397 -6.29 -2.16 1.78
C THR A 397 -7.79 -1.86 1.78
N THR A 398 -8.21 -0.84 1.05
CA THR A 398 -9.60 -0.76 0.57
C THR A 398 -9.82 -1.73 -0.59
N LEU A 399 -11.08 -1.98 -0.96
CA LEU A 399 -11.44 -2.80 -2.12
C LEU A 399 -10.97 -2.17 -3.45
N THR A 400 -11.11 -0.85 -3.58
CA THR A 400 -10.71 -0.07 -4.75
C THR A 400 -9.88 1.14 -4.34
N GLU A 401 -8.84 1.45 -5.13
CA GLU A 401 -7.97 2.62 -4.95
C GLU A 401 -7.74 3.24 -6.34
N ARG A 402 -7.97 4.55 -6.48
CA ARG A 402 -7.96 5.29 -7.76
C ARG A 402 -8.71 4.57 -8.91
N GLY A 403 -9.88 4.00 -8.59
CA GLY A 403 -10.73 3.26 -9.53
C GLY A 403 -10.23 1.87 -9.95
N ARG A 404 -9.12 1.38 -9.37
CA ARG A 404 -8.57 0.04 -9.63
C ARG A 404 -8.90 -0.91 -8.47
N THR A 405 -9.43 -2.10 -8.78
CA THR A 405 -9.73 -3.14 -7.78
C THR A 405 -8.45 -3.72 -7.18
N LYS A 406 -8.20 -3.41 -5.91
CA LYS A 406 -7.04 -3.89 -5.12
C LYS A 406 -7.36 -5.20 -4.39
N CYS A 407 -8.61 -5.40 -3.98
CA CYS A 407 -9.09 -6.65 -3.40
C CYS A 407 -10.52 -6.93 -3.89
N HIS A 408 -10.91 -8.19 -4.07
CA HIS A 408 -12.34 -8.54 -4.15
C HIS A 408 -12.93 -8.55 -2.74
N GLN A 409 -14.23 -8.32 -2.61
CA GLN A 409 -14.95 -8.46 -1.35
C GLN A 409 -15.27 -9.94 -1.15
N TYR A 410 -14.63 -10.56 -0.17
CA TYR A 410 -14.74 -11.99 0.13
C TYR A 410 -15.63 -12.26 1.36
N TRP A 411 -16.43 -11.28 1.77
CA TRP A 411 -17.34 -11.33 2.91
C TRP A 411 -18.67 -10.64 2.54
N PRO A 412 -19.82 -11.07 3.09
CA PRO A 412 -21.09 -10.40 2.85
C PRO A 412 -21.21 -9.10 3.67
N ASP A 413 -21.98 -8.15 3.17
CA ASP A 413 -22.44 -7.01 3.98
C ASP A 413 -23.51 -7.51 4.98
N PRO A 414 -23.55 -7.05 6.25
CA PRO A 414 -24.59 -7.47 7.19
C PRO A 414 -26.01 -7.09 6.69
N PRO A 415 -27.02 -7.99 6.75
CA PRO A 415 -27.04 -9.30 7.41
C PRO A 415 -26.88 -10.50 6.45
N ASP A 416 -26.36 -10.28 5.24
CA ASP A 416 -26.34 -11.30 4.19
C ASP A 416 -25.36 -12.45 4.50
N VAL A 417 -25.47 -13.53 3.72
CA VAL A 417 -24.61 -14.72 3.80
C VAL A 417 -23.97 -14.96 2.43
N ALA A 418 -22.66 -15.17 2.40
CA ALA A 418 -21.92 -15.53 1.19
C ALA A 418 -21.55 -17.02 1.20
N GLU A 419 -21.66 -17.68 0.05
CA GLU A 419 -21.23 -19.06 -0.16
C GLU A 419 -19.90 -19.09 -0.92
N HIS A 420 -18.88 -19.74 -0.34
CA HIS A 420 -17.50 -19.73 -0.85
C HIS A 420 -16.89 -21.14 -0.78
N GLY A 421 -17.34 -22.02 -1.67
CA GLY A 421 -17.07 -23.47 -1.57
C GLY A 421 -17.91 -24.07 -0.44
N SER A 422 -17.37 -25.03 0.31
CA SER A 422 -18.06 -25.70 1.43
C SER A 422 -18.21 -24.83 2.69
N PHE A 423 -18.28 -23.50 2.54
CA PHE A 423 -18.34 -22.52 3.62
C PHE A 423 -19.44 -21.48 3.38
N HIS A 424 -20.32 -21.31 4.38
CA HIS A 424 -21.14 -20.13 4.52
C HIS A 424 -20.42 -19.11 5.42
N ILE A 425 -20.25 -17.89 4.91
CA ILE A 425 -19.68 -16.76 5.64
C ILE A 425 -20.82 -15.81 6.03
N ARG A 426 -20.86 -15.36 7.28
CA ARG A 426 -21.81 -14.35 7.78
C ARG A 426 -21.09 -13.29 8.58
N CYS A 427 -21.32 -12.02 8.26
CA CYS A 427 -20.85 -10.90 9.07
C CYS A 427 -21.84 -10.69 10.23
N GLN A 428 -21.41 -10.97 11.47
CA GLN A 428 -22.23 -10.84 12.69
C GLN A 428 -22.32 -9.39 13.17
N SER A 429 -21.22 -8.65 13.07
CA SER A 429 -21.12 -7.22 13.37
C SER A 429 -20.23 -6.52 12.34
N GLU A 430 -20.42 -5.21 12.17
CA GLU A 430 -19.47 -4.31 11.52
C GLU A 430 -19.44 -3.00 12.32
N ASP A 431 -18.24 -2.62 12.77
CA ASP A 431 -17.97 -1.38 13.52
C ASP A 431 -16.84 -0.60 12.81
N CYS A 432 -16.83 0.73 12.93
CA CYS A 432 -15.89 1.59 12.21
C CYS A 432 -15.27 2.67 13.10
N THR A 433 -13.94 2.81 13.09
CA THR A 433 -13.26 4.06 13.44
C THR A 433 -13.06 4.94 12.19
N ILE A 434 -12.31 6.03 12.33
CA ILE A 434 -11.88 6.88 11.20
C ILE A 434 -10.87 6.13 10.30
N ALA A 435 -10.02 5.29 10.90
CA ALA A 435 -8.87 4.69 10.22
C ALA A 435 -9.00 3.20 9.91
N TYR A 436 -9.85 2.46 10.63
CA TYR A 436 -10.04 1.02 10.45
C TYR A 436 -11.47 0.54 10.77
N VAL A 437 -11.84 -0.57 10.12
CA VAL A 437 -13.13 -1.26 10.26
C VAL A 437 -12.90 -2.61 10.94
N PHE A 438 -13.81 -3.00 11.83
CA PHE A 438 -13.81 -4.26 12.56
C PHE A 438 -15.05 -5.06 12.16
N ARG A 439 -14.91 -6.38 12.01
CA ARG A 439 -16.05 -7.29 11.79
C ARG A 439 -15.85 -8.59 12.54
N GLU A 440 -16.91 -9.08 13.18
CA GLU A 440 -16.98 -10.45 13.67
C GLU A 440 -17.61 -11.32 12.56
N MET A 441 -16.87 -12.31 12.06
CA MET A 441 -17.34 -13.24 11.02
C MET A 441 -17.63 -14.61 11.62
N LEU A 442 -18.74 -15.21 11.23
CA LEU A 442 -18.99 -16.64 11.41
C LEU A 442 -18.70 -17.38 10.10
N VAL A 443 -17.86 -18.40 10.18
CA VAL A 443 -17.61 -19.37 9.11
C VAL A 443 -18.29 -20.68 9.51
N THR A 444 -19.35 -21.06 8.80
CA THR A 444 -20.02 -22.35 8.99
C THR A 444 -19.61 -23.30 7.85
N ASN A 445 -18.99 -24.43 8.16
CA ASN A 445 -18.70 -25.47 7.17
C ASN A 445 -19.99 -26.23 6.82
N THR A 446 -20.37 -26.25 5.54
CA THR A 446 -21.69 -26.73 5.09
C THR A 446 -21.82 -28.25 5.04
N GLU A 447 -20.71 -28.98 5.06
CA GLU A 447 -20.65 -30.45 5.06
C GLU A 447 -20.75 -31.05 6.47
N THR A 448 -20.17 -30.36 7.46
CA THR A 448 -20.06 -30.84 8.86
C THR A 448 -21.01 -30.13 9.82
N GLY A 449 -21.42 -28.90 9.53
CA GLY A 449 -22.13 -28.03 10.46
C GLY A 449 -21.25 -27.46 11.58
N GLU A 450 -19.93 -27.62 11.52
CA GLU A 450 -19.00 -26.96 12.45
C GLU A 450 -18.98 -25.44 12.17
N GLU A 451 -18.90 -24.62 13.22
CA GLU A 451 -18.81 -23.16 13.14
C GLU A 451 -17.49 -22.66 13.76
N HIS A 452 -16.87 -21.66 13.13
CA HIS A 452 -15.61 -21.04 13.54
C HIS A 452 -15.73 -19.51 13.42
N THR A 453 -15.38 -18.78 14.48
CA THR A 453 -15.47 -17.32 14.53
C THR A 453 -14.13 -16.67 14.16
N VAL A 454 -14.17 -15.64 13.33
CA VAL A 454 -12.98 -14.95 12.81
C VAL A 454 -13.16 -13.44 12.94
N THR A 455 -12.23 -12.78 13.63
CA THR A 455 -12.14 -11.32 13.67
C THR A 455 -11.48 -10.82 12.38
N HIS A 456 -12.13 -9.91 11.67
CA HIS A 456 -11.62 -9.27 10.47
C HIS A 456 -11.36 -7.78 10.74
N LEU A 457 -10.11 -7.35 10.56
CA LEU A 457 -9.67 -5.98 10.78
C LEU A 457 -9.18 -5.36 9.47
N GLN A 458 -9.82 -4.29 9.03
CA GLN A 458 -9.50 -3.62 7.77
C GLN A 458 -8.97 -2.20 8.01
N TYR A 459 -7.69 -1.97 7.76
CA TYR A 459 -7.10 -0.63 7.82
C TYR A 459 -7.38 0.11 6.50
N VAL A 460 -8.14 1.21 6.58
CA VAL A 460 -8.62 1.98 5.43
C VAL A 460 -7.91 3.32 5.23
N ALA A 461 -7.26 3.88 6.26
CA ALA A 461 -6.54 5.15 6.18
C ALA A 461 -5.16 5.08 5.47
N TRP A 462 -4.84 4.01 4.73
CA TRP A 462 -3.56 3.93 4.00
C TRP A 462 -3.68 4.57 2.60
N PRO A 463 -2.97 5.67 2.30
CA PRO A 463 -3.11 6.39 1.03
C PRO A 463 -2.52 5.63 -0.17
N ASP A 464 -3.23 5.67 -1.30
CA ASP A 464 -2.78 5.02 -2.54
C ASP A 464 -1.55 5.71 -3.14
N HIS A 465 -0.56 4.90 -3.54
CA HIS A 465 0.81 5.28 -3.90
C HIS A 465 1.68 5.87 -2.76
N GLY A 466 1.27 5.77 -1.49
CA GLY A 466 2.00 6.38 -0.37
C GLY A 466 2.10 5.54 0.90
N VAL A 467 2.31 6.27 1.99
CA VAL A 467 2.31 5.86 3.40
C VAL A 467 1.48 6.89 4.17
N PRO A 468 0.90 6.57 5.33
CA PRO A 468 0.23 7.56 6.18
C PRO A 468 1.16 8.76 6.49
N ASP A 469 0.64 9.98 6.41
CA ASP A 469 1.41 11.21 6.69
C ASP A 469 1.75 11.37 8.18
N ASP A 470 0.90 10.81 9.05
CA ASP A 470 1.17 10.57 10.47
C ASP A 470 1.01 9.07 10.79
N SER A 471 1.78 8.58 11.76
CA SER A 471 1.81 7.15 12.12
C SER A 471 0.85 6.76 13.25
N SER A 472 0.15 7.69 13.92
CA SER A 472 -0.59 7.39 15.17
C SER A 472 -1.67 6.33 14.94
N ASP A 473 -2.57 6.55 13.97
CA ASP A 473 -3.63 5.60 13.59
C ASP A 473 -3.06 4.19 13.27
N PHE A 474 -1.89 4.14 12.63
CA PHE A 474 -1.23 2.88 12.27
C PHE A 474 -0.61 2.19 13.51
N LEU A 475 -0.04 2.95 14.44
CA LEU A 475 0.55 2.43 15.68
C LEU A 475 -0.52 1.95 16.67
N GLU A 476 -1.66 2.64 16.75
CA GLU A 476 -2.86 2.15 17.46
C GLU A 476 -3.36 0.85 16.83
N PHE A 477 -3.48 0.80 15.49
CA PHE A 477 -3.91 -0.39 14.78
C PHE A 477 -2.97 -1.59 14.99
N VAL A 478 -1.65 -1.39 14.91
CA VAL A 478 -0.65 -2.45 15.21
C VAL A 478 -0.82 -2.92 16.65
N SER A 479 -0.96 -2.01 17.61
CA SER A 479 -1.16 -2.36 19.03
C SER A 479 -2.44 -3.17 19.25
N TYR A 480 -3.52 -2.83 18.54
CA TYR A 480 -4.77 -3.58 18.59
C TYR A 480 -4.66 -4.98 17.94
N VAL A 481 -4.00 -5.10 16.79
CA VAL A 481 -3.66 -6.40 16.16
C VAL A 481 -2.86 -7.27 17.13
N ARG A 482 -1.87 -6.70 17.82
CA ARG A 482 -1.08 -7.41 18.86
C ARG A 482 -1.93 -7.90 20.02
N SER A 483 -2.91 -7.10 20.48
CA SER A 483 -3.82 -7.49 21.57
C SER A 483 -4.76 -8.66 21.24
N LEU A 484 -4.92 -8.98 19.95
CA LEU A 484 -5.75 -10.08 19.44
C LEU A 484 -4.92 -11.29 18.97
N ARG A 485 -3.58 -11.26 19.09
CA ARG A 485 -2.72 -12.39 18.72
C ARG A 485 -2.86 -13.53 19.74
N VAL A 486 -3.29 -14.69 19.26
CA VAL A 486 -3.19 -15.96 19.99
C VAL A 486 -1.75 -16.52 19.82
N ASP A 487 -1.18 -17.08 20.88
CA ASP A 487 0.15 -17.70 20.80
C ASP A 487 0.13 -18.97 19.92
N ALA A 488 1.25 -19.24 19.26
CA ALA A 488 1.45 -20.29 18.26
C ALA A 488 0.51 -20.26 17.04
N GLU A 489 -0.47 -19.37 16.95
CA GLU A 489 -1.38 -19.23 15.81
C GLU A 489 -0.85 -18.24 14.74
N PRO A 490 -1.01 -18.51 13.43
CA PRO A 490 -0.69 -17.55 12.38
C PRO A 490 -1.74 -16.44 12.26
N VAL A 491 -1.33 -15.18 12.19
CA VAL A 491 -2.24 -14.09 11.78
C VAL A 491 -2.25 -14.00 10.24
N LEU A 492 -3.43 -14.06 9.62
CA LEU A 492 -3.52 -13.86 8.17
C LEU A 492 -3.44 -12.37 7.85
N VAL A 493 -2.39 -11.94 7.15
CA VAL A 493 -2.19 -10.53 6.76
C VAL A 493 -2.16 -10.41 5.25
N HIS A 494 -3.04 -9.58 4.69
CA HIS A 494 -3.06 -9.30 3.26
C HIS A 494 -3.18 -7.81 2.94
N CYS A 495 -2.88 -7.46 1.70
CA CYS A 495 -3.23 -6.16 1.12
C CYS A 495 -3.76 -6.41 -0.30
N SER A 496 -3.25 -5.70 -1.32
CA SER A 496 -3.45 -6.10 -2.73
C SER A 496 -2.51 -7.24 -3.12
N ALA A 497 -1.20 -7.01 -3.06
CA ALA A 497 -0.17 -7.97 -3.48
C ALA A 497 0.39 -8.86 -2.34
N GLY A 498 0.07 -8.52 -1.09
CA GLY A 498 0.57 -9.26 0.08
C GLY A 498 2.05 -9.06 0.39
N ILE A 499 2.64 -7.92 0.01
CA ILE A 499 4.09 -7.68 0.14
C ILE A 499 4.45 -6.31 0.75
N GLY A 500 3.95 -5.20 0.20
CA GLY A 500 4.32 -3.84 0.66
C GLY A 500 3.78 -3.51 2.05
N ARG A 501 2.49 -3.15 2.13
CA ARG A 501 1.78 -2.84 3.39
C ARG A 501 1.85 -4.00 4.39
N THR A 502 1.70 -5.23 3.91
CA THR A 502 1.88 -6.48 4.66
C THR A 502 3.24 -6.56 5.34
N GLY A 503 4.33 -6.27 4.62
CA GLY A 503 5.68 -6.25 5.19
C GLY A 503 5.88 -5.13 6.21
N VAL A 504 5.25 -3.96 6.04
CA VAL A 504 5.33 -2.88 7.02
C VAL A 504 4.67 -3.25 8.35
N LEU A 505 3.47 -3.84 8.33
CA LEU A 505 2.81 -4.33 9.56
C LEU A 505 3.70 -5.33 10.30
N VAL A 506 4.18 -6.37 9.59
CA VAL A 506 5.03 -7.42 10.16
C VAL A 506 6.36 -6.84 10.68
N THR A 507 6.93 -5.84 10.01
CA THR A 507 8.14 -5.13 10.49
C THR A 507 7.87 -4.37 11.78
N MET A 508 6.78 -3.60 11.83
CA MET A 508 6.41 -2.80 12.99
C MET A 508 6.09 -3.67 14.21
N GLU A 509 5.29 -4.73 14.04
CA GLU A 509 4.96 -5.67 15.11
C GLU A 509 6.22 -6.41 15.62
N THR A 510 7.12 -6.84 14.72
CA THR A 510 8.38 -7.47 15.11
C THR A 510 9.27 -6.49 15.90
N ALA A 511 9.34 -5.22 15.47
CA ALA A 511 10.12 -4.20 16.16
C ALA A 511 9.54 -3.86 17.55
N MET A 512 8.22 -3.76 17.70
CA MET A 512 7.58 -3.59 19.02
C MET A 512 7.94 -4.74 19.98
N CYS A 513 7.93 -5.99 19.50
CA CYS A 513 8.32 -7.16 20.31
C CYS A 513 9.82 -7.23 20.64
N LEU A 514 10.68 -6.47 19.95
CA LEU A 514 12.10 -6.31 20.29
C LEU A 514 12.30 -5.17 21.30
N ILE A 515 11.67 -4.01 21.04
CA ILE A 515 11.68 -2.83 21.92
C ILE A 515 11.21 -3.22 23.33
N GLU A 516 10.07 -3.89 23.47
CA GLU A 516 9.50 -4.26 24.77
C GLU A 516 10.34 -5.27 25.58
N ARG A 517 11.42 -5.81 24.99
CA ARG A 517 12.38 -6.74 25.64
C ARG A 517 13.79 -6.16 25.73
N ASN A 518 13.94 -4.86 25.46
CA ASN A 518 15.23 -4.16 25.38
C ASN A 518 16.24 -4.80 24.41
N LEU A 519 15.76 -5.34 23.28
CA LEU A 519 16.57 -5.99 22.25
C LEU A 519 16.85 -5.04 21.07
N PRO A 520 18.04 -5.08 20.45
CA PRO A 520 18.38 -4.23 19.32
C PRO A 520 17.46 -4.47 18.11
N VAL A 521 17.10 -3.39 17.41
CA VAL A 521 16.19 -3.42 16.26
C VAL A 521 16.94 -2.99 15.00
N TYR A 522 17.10 -3.93 14.08
CA TYR A 522 17.67 -3.69 12.76
C TYR A 522 16.59 -3.90 11.68
N PRO A 523 15.89 -2.84 11.20
CA PRO A 523 14.80 -2.98 10.24
C PRO A 523 15.22 -3.69 8.93
N LEU A 524 16.48 -3.54 8.53
CA LEU A 524 17.04 -4.18 7.34
C LEU A 524 17.04 -5.72 7.47
N ASP A 525 17.44 -6.24 8.63
CA ASP A 525 17.43 -7.67 8.92
C ASP A 525 16.03 -8.23 9.14
N ILE A 526 15.11 -7.43 9.68
CA ILE A 526 13.69 -7.79 9.78
C ILE A 526 13.11 -7.97 8.36
N VAL A 527 13.37 -7.01 7.45
CA VAL A 527 12.97 -7.12 6.04
C VAL A 527 13.67 -8.28 5.33
N ARG A 528 14.97 -8.53 5.60
CA ARG A 528 15.71 -9.67 5.06
C ARG A 528 15.08 -11.01 5.48
N LYS A 529 14.82 -11.20 6.78
CA LYS A 529 14.14 -12.39 7.34
C LYS A 529 12.75 -12.62 6.72
N MET A 530 12.01 -11.57 6.39
CA MET A 530 10.75 -11.68 5.66
C MET A 530 10.96 -12.03 4.18
N ARG A 531 11.92 -11.39 3.49
CA ARG A 531 12.19 -11.61 2.06
C ARG A 531 12.73 -13.00 1.75
N ASP A 532 13.27 -13.68 2.74
CA ASP A 532 13.60 -15.11 2.71
C ASP A 532 12.37 -16.03 2.69
N GLN A 533 11.21 -15.55 3.14
CA GLN A 533 9.99 -16.34 3.32
C GLN A 533 8.85 -15.93 2.37
N ARG A 534 8.79 -14.66 1.97
CA ARG A 534 7.98 -14.16 0.85
C ARG A 534 8.73 -13.05 0.13
N ALA A 535 8.95 -13.20 -1.18
CA ALA A 535 9.69 -12.21 -1.97
C ALA A 535 9.05 -10.81 -1.88
N MET A 536 9.88 -9.77 -1.97
CA MET A 536 9.49 -8.35 -2.08
C MET A 536 8.71 -7.77 -0.89
N MET A 537 8.70 -8.43 0.27
CA MET A 537 8.19 -7.87 1.53
C MET A 537 8.85 -6.51 1.83
N VAL A 538 8.03 -5.51 2.14
CA VAL A 538 8.33 -4.06 2.06
C VAL A 538 8.82 -3.66 0.65
N GLN A 539 7.94 -2.99 -0.11
CA GLN A 539 8.06 -2.88 -1.56
C GLN A 539 8.75 -1.59 -2.04
N THR A 540 8.60 -0.48 -1.33
CA THR A 540 9.14 0.84 -1.72
C THR A 540 10.02 1.43 -0.63
N SER A 541 10.97 2.27 -1.04
CA SER A 541 11.85 3.01 -0.12
C SER A 541 11.04 3.94 0.80
N SER A 542 9.88 4.44 0.35
CA SER A 542 8.93 5.20 1.18
C SER A 542 8.27 4.35 2.28
N GLN A 543 7.86 3.12 1.98
CA GLN A 543 7.32 2.18 2.99
C GLN A 543 8.38 1.81 4.03
N TYR A 544 9.62 1.65 3.60
CA TYR A 544 10.74 1.36 4.50
C TYR A 544 11.12 2.57 5.35
N LYS A 545 11.18 3.78 4.77
CA LYS A 545 11.39 5.04 5.50
C LYS A 545 10.35 5.21 6.61
N PHE A 546 9.06 5.09 6.26
CA PHE A 546 7.94 5.21 7.19
C PHE A 546 8.03 4.24 8.37
N VAL A 547 8.36 2.96 8.15
CA VAL A 547 8.46 2.02 9.26
C VAL A 547 9.70 2.26 10.12
N CYS A 548 10.81 2.71 9.54
CA CYS A 548 11.98 3.14 10.32
C CYS A 548 11.67 4.36 11.21
N GLU A 549 10.93 5.34 10.69
CA GLU A 549 10.50 6.53 11.44
C GLU A 549 9.47 6.17 12.53
N ALA A 550 8.52 5.29 12.24
CA ALA A 550 7.56 4.79 13.22
C ALA A 550 8.23 3.96 14.34
N ILE A 551 9.30 3.20 14.04
CA ILE A 551 10.10 2.48 15.03
C ILE A 551 10.81 3.44 15.98
N LEU A 552 11.46 4.50 15.46
CA LEU A 552 12.07 5.53 16.30
C LEU A 552 11.02 6.21 17.19
N ARG A 553 9.87 6.58 16.62
CA ARG A 553 8.78 7.21 17.40
C ARG A 553 8.29 6.33 18.54
N VAL A 554 8.06 5.04 18.30
CA VAL A 554 7.62 4.09 19.36
C VAL A 554 8.62 4.01 20.50
N HIS A 555 9.92 4.08 20.20
CA HIS A 555 10.98 4.11 21.21
C HIS A 555 11.06 5.47 21.93
N GLU A 556 11.10 6.58 21.20
CA GLU A 556 11.24 7.93 21.77
C GLU A 556 10.02 8.40 22.58
N GLU A 557 8.82 8.03 22.18
CA GLU A 557 7.56 8.32 22.91
C GLU A 557 7.23 7.25 23.97
N GLY A 558 7.98 6.14 24.04
CA GLY A 558 7.76 5.06 25.01
C GLY A 558 6.42 4.34 24.85
N LEU A 559 5.87 4.27 23.63
CA LEU A 559 4.48 3.81 23.36
C LEU A 559 4.25 2.33 23.67
N VAL A 560 5.31 1.53 23.76
CA VAL A 560 5.26 0.13 24.18
C VAL A 560 6.02 -0.01 25.49
N PRO A 561 5.38 -0.47 26.59
CA PRO A 561 6.04 -0.61 27.87
C PRO A 561 7.12 -1.70 27.83
N MET A 562 8.24 -1.45 28.51
CA MET A 562 9.25 -2.47 28.76
C MET A 562 8.67 -3.59 29.63
N LEU A 563 8.92 -4.85 29.26
CA LEU A 563 8.69 -6.00 30.10
C LEU A 563 9.81 -6.11 31.15
N ASP A 564 9.47 -6.46 32.39
CA ASP A 564 10.46 -6.70 33.43
C ASP A 564 11.42 -7.85 33.03
N PRO A 565 12.74 -7.70 33.23
CA PRO A 565 13.69 -8.78 32.97
C PRO A 565 13.42 -9.95 33.92
N SER A 566 13.05 -11.09 33.33
CA SER A 566 12.53 -12.29 34.01
C SER A 566 13.61 -13.30 34.38
#